data_AF-A0A0H3GY14-F1
#
_entry.id   AF-A0A0H3GY14-F1
#
_cell.length_a   1.000
_cell.length_b   1.000
_cell.length_c   1.000
_cell.angle_alpha   90.00
_cell.angle_beta   90.00
_cell.angle_gamma   90.00
#
_symmetry.space_group_name_H-M   'P 1'
#
loop_
_entity.id
_entity.type
_entity.pdbx_description
1 polymer ?
#
loop_
_entity_poly.entity_id
_entity_poly.type
_entity_poly.pdbx_seq_one_letter_code
_entity_poly.pdbx_strand_id
1 'polypeptide(L)'
;MVALNGEEDYRERHLSQDNAFCSGRMWVNPNAQQRQLYDLPSLPGEPVSLTVGYRTLLAAAASPALLHFTFTQLCQAATAVMDYLTLCESYAVWLLDEVPPLATVGPATQQRFINVIDVLYEKQIRLLLVTRCDLETLVEGVELEDIQRTRSRLQQLPRAV
;
A
#
# COMPACT_ATOMS: atom_id res chain seq x y z
N MET A 1 -13.35 -51.89 -10.29
CA MET A 1 -12.39 -51.85 -9.17
C MET A 1 -12.60 -50.52 -8.44
N VAL A 2 -12.61 -50.57 -7.12
CA VAL A 2 -13.12 -49.56 -6.17
C VAL A 2 -12.10 -48.45 -5.90
N ALA A 3 -12.60 -47.39 -5.26
CA ALA A 3 -11.94 -46.35 -4.43
C ALA A 3 -11.50 -45.09 -5.19
N LEU A 4 -12.17 -43.95 -4.98
CA LEU A 4 -12.13 -43.05 -3.79
C LEU A 4 -10.73 -42.46 -3.57
N ASN A 5 -10.59 -41.18 -3.94
CA ASN A 5 -9.76 -40.14 -3.34
C ASN A 5 -10.39 -38.84 -3.88
N GLY A 6 -11.33 -38.17 -3.21
CA GLY A 6 -11.26 -37.78 -1.82
C GLY A 6 -10.38 -36.55 -1.72
N GLU A 7 -10.99 -35.37 -1.91
CA GLU A 7 -10.61 -34.10 -1.28
C GLU A 7 -9.11 -33.82 -1.13
N GLU A 8 -8.44 -33.45 -2.22
CA GLU A 8 -7.30 -32.53 -2.06
C GLU A 8 -7.87 -31.13 -1.83
N ASP A 9 -8.00 -30.84 -0.56
CA ASP A 9 -8.30 -29.54 0.02
C ASP A 9 -7.30 -28.50 -0.50
N TYR A 10 -7.68 -27.76 -1.54
CA TYR A 10 -6.87 -26.64 -2.07
C TYR A 10 -6.78 -25.47 -1.09
N ARG A 11 -7.45 -25.51 0.08
CA ARG A 11 -7.54 -24.35 0.98
C ARG A 11 -6.37 -24.17 1.93
N GLU A 12 -5.41 -25.11 2.00
CA GLU A 12 -4.31 -25.03 2.98
C GLU A 12 -2.90 -25.02 2.38
N ARG A 13 -2.73 -24.89 1.06
CA ARG A 13 -1.42 -24.53 0.52
C ARG A 13 -1.13 -23.04 0.78
N HIS A 14 -0.47 -22.80 1.91
CA HIS A 14 0.44 -21.68 2.17
C HIS A 14 -0.15 -20.27 2.34
N LEU A 15 -0.82 -20.04 3.48
CA LEU A 15 -0.78 -18.73 4.16
C LEU A 15 0.58 -18.48 4.85
N SER A 16 1.53 -19.42 4.73
CA SER A 16 2.86 -19.42 5.32
C SER A 16 3.81 -18.51 4.54
N GLN A 17 4.04 -17.30 5.04
CA GLN A 17 5.20 -16.42 4.70
C GLN A 17 5.36 -15.90 3.25
N ASP A 18 4.54 -16.32 2.28
CA ASP A 18 4.65 -15.91 0.85
C ASP A 18 3.73 -14.74 0.44
N ASN A 19 3.12 -14.03 1.40
CA ASN A 19 2.33 -12.84 1.04
C ASN A 19 3.28 -11.69 0.66
N ALA A 20 3.32 -11.36 -0.63
CA ALA A 20 4.19 -10.31 -1.17
C ALA A 20 3.93 -8.94 -0.50
N PHE A 21 2.72 -8.67 0.01
CA PHE A 21 2.44 -7.50 0.84
C PHE A 21 3.31 -7.49 2.11
N CYS A 22 3.45 -8.62 2.80
CA CYS A 22 4.23 -8.78 4.02
C CYS A 22 5.75 -8.70 3.77
N SER A 23 6.21 -8.93 2.53
CA SER A 23 7.59 -8.65 2.11
C SER A 23 7.91 -7.16 1.95
N GLY A 24 6.88 -6.32 2.15
CA GLY A 24 6.97 -4.87 2.24
C GLY A 24 7.76 -4.38 3.45
N ARG A 25 7.68 -3.08 3.71
CA ARG A 25 8.37 -2.46 4.83
C ARG A 25 7.75 -1.12 5.18
N MET A 26 7.80 -0.76 6.46
CA MET A 26 7.35 0.53 6.94
C MET A 26 8.48 1.32 7.59
N TRP A 27 8.57 2.62 7.30
CA TRP A 27 9.49 3.57 7.95
C TRP A 27 8.71 4.71 8.57
N VAL A 28 9.14 5.17 9.75
CA VAL A 28 8.65 6.42 10.34
C VAL A 28 9.69 7.50 10.09
N ASN A 29 9.33 8.56 9.37
CA ASN A 29 10.19 9.72 9.11
C ASN A 29 11.66 9.36 8.75
N PRO A 30 11.92 8.52 7.74
CA PRO A 30 13.28 8.16 7.38
C PRO A 30 14.05 9.40 6.94
N ASN A 31 15.23 9.60 7.55
CA ASN A 31 16.13 10.69 7.19
C ASN A 31 16.78 10.45 5.81
N ALA A 32 17.54 11.42 5.31
CA ALA A 32 18.20 11.32 4.00
C ALA A 32 19.12 10.09 3.87
N GLN A 33 19.84 9.72 4.94
CA GLN A 33 20.73 8.55 4.94
C GLN A 33 19.93 7.25 4.86
N GLN A 34 18.84 7.12 5.62
CA GLN A 34 17.95 5.96 5.57
C GLN A 34 17.29 5.85 4.19
N ARG A 35 16.83 6.97 3.62
CA ARG A 35 16.28 6.96 2.25
C ARG A 35 17.28 6.44 1.23
N GLN A 36 18.52 6.92 1.29
CA GLN A 36 19.59 6.45 0.41
C GLN A 36 19.91 4.97 0.64
N LEU A 37 19.98 4.52 1.90
CA LEU A 37 20.28 3.13 2.26
C LEU A 37 19.24 2.13 1.74
N TYR A 38 17.99 2.55 1.66
CA TYR A 38 16.86 1.71 1.25
C TYR A 38 16.37 2.01 -0.18
N ASP A 39 17.16 2.74 -0.97
CA ASP A 39 16.82 3.17 -2.34
C ASP A 39 15.44 3.85 -2.42
N LEU A 40 15.02 4.56 -1.37
CA LEU A 40 13.79 5.33 -1.39
C LEU A 40 14.03 6.57 -2.27
N PRO A 41 13.24 6.78 -3.33
CA PRO A 41 13.34 7.96 -4.15
C PRO A 41 13.21 9.23 -3.30
N SER A 42 14.06 10.21 -3.59
CA SER A 42 13.98 11.51 -2.95
C SER A 42 12.78 12.29 -3.48
N LEU A 43 12.13 13.04 -2.59
CA LEU A 43 11.11 14.02 -2.95
C LEU A 43 11.71 15.43 -2.81
N PRO A 44 11.35 16.40 -3.67
CA PRO A 44 10.42 16.29 -4.80
C PRO A 44 11.08 15.83 -6.12
N GLY A 45 10.33 15.09 -6.93
CA GLY A 45 10.64 14.80 -8.35
C GLY A 45 9.59 15.41 -9.29
N GLU A 46 9.85 15.43 -10.60
CA GLU A 46 8.84 15.80 -11.60
C GLU A 46 7.75 14.70 -11.64
N PRO A 47 6.48 15.04 -11.38
CA PRO A 47 5.44 14.03 -11.37
C PRO A 47 5.26 13.35 -12.73
N VAL A 48 5.04 12.03 -12.72
CA VAL A 48 4.81 11.22 -13.92
C VAL A 48 3.32 11.01 -14.11
N SER A 49 2.82 11.39 -15.29
CA SER A 49 1.43 11.14 -15.69
C SER A 49 1.20 9.68 -16.03
N LEU A 50 0.27 9.03 -15.33
CA LEU A 50 -0.16 7.67 -15.55
C LEU A 50 -1.60 7.64 -16.03
N THR A 51 -1.84 7.10 -17.22
CA THR A 51 -3.19 6.86 -17.71
C THR A 51 -3.76 5.61 -17.06
N VAL A 52 -4.88 5.77 -16.35
CA VAL A 52 -5.59 4.70 -15.66
C VAL A 52 -7.04 4.73 -16.10
N GLY A 53 -7.41 3.83 -17.02
CA GLY A 53 -8.70 3.90 -17.70
C GLY A 53 -8.88 5.24 -18.42
N TYR A 54 -9.92 5.99 -18.06
CA TYR A 54 -10.22 7.33 -18.62
C TYR A 54 -9.60 8.48 -17.82
N ARG A 55 -8.79 8.19 -16.81
CA ARG A 55 -8.21 9.17 -15.88
C ARG A 55 -6.71 9.27 -16.07
N THR A 56 -6.15 10.39 -15.64
CA THR A 56 -4.71 10.58 -15.51
C THR A 56 -4.38 10.82 -14.04
N LEU A 57 -3.50 10.01 -13.47
CA LEU A 57 -2.98 10.17 -12.11
C LEU A 57 -1.54 10.69 -12.18
N LEU A 58 -1.16 11.52 -11.22
CA LEU A 58 0.21 12.04 -11.12
C LEU A 58 0.96 11.27 -10.04
N ALA A 59 1.85 10.37 -10.46
CA ALA A 59 2.75 9.66 -9.56
C ALA A 59 3.99 10.51 -9.27
N ALA A 60 4.63 10.32 -8.11
CA ALA A 60 5.92 10.94 -7.82
C ALA A 60 7.03 10.34 -8.71
N ALA A 61 6.94 9.04 -8.98
CA ALA A 61 7.77 8.34 -9.96
C ALA A 61 7.08 7.04 -10.39
N ALA A 62 7.37 6.57 -11.59
CA ALA A 62 6.91 5.27 -12.06
C ALA A 62 8.01 4.59 -12.88
N SER A 63 8.32 3.35 -12.53
CA SER A 63 9.23 2.47 -13.26
C SER A 63 8.67 1.05 -13.25
N PRO A 64 9.11 0.14 -14.15
CA PRO A 64 8.66 -1.25 -14.12
C PRO A 64 8.87 -1.95 -12.77
N ALA A 65 9.84 -1.49 -11.98
CA ALA A 65 10.18 -2.08 -10.68
C ALA A 65 9.44 -1.43 -9.48
N LEU A 66 8.96 -0.18 -9.62
CA LEU A 66 8.41 0.58 -8.50
C LEU A 66 7.42 1.64 -8.99
N LEU A 67 6.22 1.63 -8.41
CA LEU A 67 5.26 2.72 -8.49
C LEU A 67 5.31 3.56 -7.22
N HIS A 68 5.61 4.86 -7.33
CA HIS A 68 5.76 5.74 -6.19
C HIS A 68 4.70 6.85 -6.20
N PHE A 69 3.91 6.91 -5.14
CA PHE A 69 3.00 8.02 -4.85
C PHE A 69 3.29 8.63 -3.49
N THR A 70 3.16 9.95 -3.38
CA THR A 70 2.88 10.57 -2.08
C THR A 70 1.43 10.32 -1.69
N PHE A 71 1.16 10.32 -0.38
CA PHE A 71 -0.18 10.25 0.17
C PHE A 71 -1.12 11.29 -0.45
N THR A 72 -0.64 12.53 -0.60
CA THR A 72 -1.39 13.63 -1.21
C THR A 72 -1.78 13.30 -2.65
N GLN A 73 -0.84 12.85 -3.48
CA GLN A 73 -1.09 12.55 -4.89
C GLN A 73 -2.12 11.43 -5.08
N LEU A 74 -2.10 10.40 -4.23
CA LEU A 74 -2.96 9.22 -4.39
C LEU A 74 -4.28 9.35 -3.64
N CYS A 75 -4.24 9.74 -2.37
CA CYS A 75 -5.39 9.68 -1.47
C CYS A 75 -6.17 11.00 -1.40
N GLN A 76 -5.57 12.15 -1.72
CA GLN A 76 -6.32 13.41 -1.81
C GLN A 76 -6.87 13.68 -3.22
N ALA A 77 -6.28 13.10 -4.26
CA ALA A 77 -6.84 13.09 -5.62
C ALA A 77 -8.17 12.32 -5.71
N ALA A 78 -8.95 12.58 -6.76
CA ALA A 78 -10.24 11.95 -6.99
C ALA A 78 -10.12 10.51 -7.55
N THR A 79 -9.41 9.65 -6.82
CA THR A 79 -9.17 8.24 -7.15
C THR A 79 -10.29 7.33 -6.65
N ALA A 80 -10.42 6.16 -7.27
CA ALA A 80 -11.37 5.12 -6.93
C ALA A 80 -10.69 3.75 -6.87
N VAL A 81 -11.36 2.75 -6.28
CA VAL A 81 -10.86 1.37 -6.16
C VAL A 81 -10.42 0.79 -7.51
N MET A 82 -11.17 1.08 -8.58
CA MET A 82 -10.83 0.62 -9.94
C MET A 82 -9.49 1.17 -10.43
N ASP A 83 -9.13 2.40 -10.02
CA ASP A 83 -7.84 3.00 -10.40
C ASP A 83 -6.69 2.19 -9.78
N TYR A 84 -6.84 1.80 -8.52
CA TYR A 84 -5.84 0.99 -7.81
C TYR A 84 -5.74 -0.42 -8.40
N LEU A 85 -6.88 -1.06 -8.69
CA LEU A 85 -6.92 -2.38 -9.32
C LEU A 85 -6.20 -2.39 -10.67
N THR A 86 -6.47 -1.39 -11.51
CA THR A 86 -5.83 -1.24 -12.82
C THR A 86 -4.31 -1.06 -12.68
N LEU A 87 -3.86 -0.23 -11.73
CA LEU A 87 -2.42 -0.05 -11.48
C LEU A 87 -1.75 -1.34 -10.96
N CYS A 88 -2.46 -2.15 -10.17
CA CYS A 88 -1.94 -3.43 -9.67
C CYS A 88 -1.67 -4.45 -10.78
N GLU A 89 -2.28 -4.31 -11.97
CA GLU A 89 -1.99 -5.16 -13.12
C GLU A 89 -0.59 -4.92 -13.70
N SER A 90 -0.05 -3.73 -13.51
CA SER A 90 1.25 -3.32 -14.08
C SER A 90 2.38 -3.22 -13.04
N TYR A 91 2.04 -3.02 -11.76
CA TYR A 91 3.02 -2.71 -10.73
C TYR A 91 2.87 -3.62 -9.50
N ALA A 92 3.86 -4.49 -9.29
CA ALA A 92 3.92 -5.42 -8.16
C ALA A 92 4.53 -4.83 -6.87
N VAL A 93 5.17 -3.65 -6.96
CA VAL A 93 5.79 -2.95 -5.82
C VAL A 93 5.34 -1.50 -5.81
N TRP A 94 4.80 -1.06 -4.68
CA TRP A 94 4.31 0.29 -4.48
C TRP A 94 5.04 0.95 -3.31
N LEU A 95 5.46 2.19 -3.50
CA LEU A 95 5.88 3.09 -2.44
C LEU A 95 4.78 4.13 -2.21
N LEU A 96 4.23 4.13 -0.99
CA LEU A 96 3.32 5.17 -0.53
C LEU A 96 4.04 6.03 0.52
N ASP A 97 4.29 7.28 0.17
CA ASP A 97 5.18 8.18 0.90
C ASP A 97 4.44 9.31 1.62
N GLU A 98 5.08 9.88 2.63
CA GLU A 98 4.58 11.00 3.43
C GLU A 98 3.20 10.82 4.06
N VAL A 99 2.83 9.61 4.45
CA VAL A 99 1.51 9.33 5.03
C VAL A 99 1.36 10.05 6.39
N PRO A 100 0.46 11.04 6.53
CA PRO A 100 0.24 11.74 7.79
C PRO A 100 -0.60 10.87 8.75
N PRO A 101 -0.71 11.23 10.04
CA PRO A 101 -1.74 10.65 10.89
C PRO A 101 -3.11 10.83 10.23
N LEU A 102 -3.89 9.75 10.08
CA LEU A 102 -5.11 9.78 9.28
C LEU A 102 -6.18 10.70 9.88
N ALA A 103 -6.16 10.95 11.20
CA ALA A 103 -7.00 11.94 11.85
C ALA A 103 -6.79 13.39 11.35
N THR A 104 -5.67 13.71 10.70
CA THR A 104 -5.41 15.06 10.16
C THR A 104 -6.05 15.29 8.79
N VAL A 105 -6.73 14.30 8.21
CA VAL A 105 -7.36 14.40 6.89
C VAL A 105 -8.84 14.04 6.94
N GLY A 106 -9.61 14.49 5.95
CA GLY A 106 -11.05 14.27 5.93
C GLY A 106 -11.44 12.80 5.67
N PRO A 107 -12.66 12.36 6.08
CA PRO A 107 -13.11 10.96 5.96
C PRO A 107 -13.00 10.37 4.56
N ALA A 108 -13.26 11.17 3.51
CA ALA A 108 -13.10 10.71 2.13
C ALA A 108 -11.65 10.34 1.78
N THR A 109 -10.68 11.10 2.30
CA THR A 109 -9.24 10.81 2.11
C THR A 109 -8.83 9.59 2.92
N GLN A 110 -9.33 9.46 4.15
CA GLN A 110 -9.13 8.27 4.99
C GLN A 110 -9.65 7.01 4.30
N GLN A 111 -10.88 7.05 3.75
CA GLN A 111 -11.47 5.92 3.02
C GLN A 111 -10.64 5.56 1.78
N ARG A 112 -10.10 6.54 1.05
CA ARG A 112 -9.21 6.26 -0.09
C ARG A 112 -7.94 5.55 0.35
N PHE A 113 -7.33 5.94 1.47
CA PHE A 113 -6.18 5.23 2.03
C PHE A 113 -6.53 3.79 2.42
N ILE A 114 -7.63 3.57 3.15
CA ILE A 114 -8.14 2.23 3.49
C ILE A 114 -8.32 1.39 2.22
N ASN A 115 -9.00 1.94 1.22
CA ASN A 115 -9.22 1.27 -0.06
C ASN A 115 -7.90 0.90 -0.79
N VAL A 116 -6.87 1.76 -0.72
CA VAL A 116 -5.55 1.44 -1.27
C VAL A 116 -4.97 0.23 -0.53
N ILE A 117 -4.88 0.28 0.81
CA ILE A 117 -4.30 -0.82 1.59
C ILE A 117 -5.04 -2.13 1.36
N ASP A 118 -6.36 -2.07 1.28
CA ASP A 118 -7.23 -3.20 1.01
C ASP A 118 -6.92 -3.83 -0.35
N VAL A 119 -6.87 -3.03 -1.42
CA VAL A 119 -6.53 -3.49 -2.77
C VAL A 119 -5.12 -4.06 -2.82
N LEU A 120 -4.13 -3.37 -2.25
CA LEU A 120 -2.74 -3.83 -2.27
C LEU A 120 -2.58 -5.16 -1.52
N TYR A 121 -3.27 -5.33 -0.39
CA TYR A 121 -3.27 -6.57 0.36
C TYR A 121 -3.93 -7.71 -0.43
N GLU A 122 -5.11 -7.48 -1.01
CA GLU A 122 -5.84 -8.48 -1.79
C GLU A 122 -5.11 -8.88 -3.08
N LYS A 123 -4.44 -7.93 -3.73
CA LYS A 123 -3.66 -8.16 -4.95
C LYS A 123 -2.22 -8.59 -4.68
N GLN A 124 -1.85 -8.82 -3.42
CA GLN A 124 -0.50 -9.26 -3.03
C GLN A 124 0.58 -8.31 -3.57
N ILE A 125 0.33 -7.01 -3.48
CA ILE A 125 1.28 -5.99 -3.89
C ILE A 125 2.24 -5.72 -2.74
N ARG A 126 3.54 -5.73 -3.03
CA ARG A 126 4.56 -5.38 -2.05
C ARG A 126 4.48 -3.89 -1.72
N LEU A 127 4.13 -3.58 -0.47
CA LEU A 127 3.98 -2.20 0.01
C LEU A 127 5.23 -1.72 0.75
N LEU A 128 5.86 -0.68 0.22
CA LEU A 128 6.82 0.17 0.92
C LEU A 128 6.05 1.38 1.44
N LEU A 129 6.03 1.59 2.76
CA LEU A 129 5.23 2.63 3.39
C LEU A 129 6.12 3.58 4.18
N VAL A 130 6.07 4.87 3.86
CA VAL A 130 6.74 5.91 4.63
C VAL A 130 5.69 6.77 5.32
N THR A 131 5.69 6.71 6.65
CA THR A 131 4.70 7.39 7.50
C THR A 131 5.35 8.51 8.29
N ARG A 132 4.57 9.53 8.64
CA ARG A 132 5.01 10.65 9.48
C ARG A 132 4.91 10.38 10.99
N CYS A 133 4.31 9.26 11.36
CA CYS A 133 4.10 8.82 12.74
C CYS A 133 4.15 7.28 12.81
N ASP A 134 4.18 6.71 14.01
CA ASP A 134 4.05 5.26 14.20
C ASP A 134 2.65 4.75 13.83
N LEU A 135 2.48 3.43 13.83
CA LEU A 135 1.23 2.82 13.37
C LEU A 135 0.04 3.09 14.29
N GLU A 136 0.24 3.24 15.60
CA GLU A 136 -0.86 3.48 16.52
C GLU A 136 -1.37 4.92 16.31
N THR A 137 -0.48 5.91 16.27
CA THR A 137 -0.84 7.30 15.93
C THR A 137 -1.36 7.44 14.50
N LEU A 138 -0.91 6.61 13.54
CA LEU A 138 -1.37 6.66 12.16
C LEU A 138 -2.88 6.46 12.04
N VAL A 139 -3.44 5.52 12.82
CA VAL A 139 -4.85 5.11 12.74
C VAL A 139 -5.71 5.65 13.89
N GLU A 140 -5.08 6.29 14.88
CA GLU A 140 -5.75 6.91 16.02
C GLU A 140 -6.80 7.95 15.56
N GLY A 141 -7.98 7.93 16.18
CA GLY A 141 -9.05 8.89 15.91
C GLY A 141 -9.77 8.75 14.56
N VAL A 142 -9.53 7.66 13.82
CA VAL A 142 -10.28 7.35 12.59
C VAL A 142 -11.54 6.56 12.94
N GLU A 143 -12.70 7.11 12.59
CA GLU A 143 -14.03 6.54 12.91
C GLU A 143 -14.57 5.56 11.85
N LEU A 144 -13.82 5.32 10.76
CA LEU A 144 -14.24 4.40 9.70
C LEU A 144 -14.17 2.95 10.16
N GLU A 145 -15.24 2.17 9.96
CA GLU A 145 -15.37 0.79 10.46
C GLU A 145 -14.24 -0.14 10.00
N ASP A 146 -13.73 0.04 8.79
CA ASP A 146 -12.68 -0.78 8.21
C ASP A 146 -11.25 -0.43 8.70
N ILE A 147 -11.08 0.60 9.53
CA ILE A 147 -9.75 1.02 9.97
C ILE A 147 -9.04 -0.05 10.79
N GLN A 148 -9.75 -0.83 11.60
CA GLN A 148 -9.13 -1.89 12.40
C GLN A 148 -8.59 -3.03 11.52
N ARG A 149 -9.26 -3.32 10.40
CA ARG A 149 -8.75 -4.25 9.39
C ARG A 149 -7.50 -3.70 8.72
N THR A 150 -7.53 -2.42 8.35
CA THR A 150 -6.38 -1.71 7.77
C THR A 150 -5.18 -1.73 8.73
N ARG A 151 -5.38 -1.42 10.01
CA ARG A 151 -4.36 -1.50 11.06
C ARG A 151 -3.74 -2.89 11.13
N SER A 152 -4.58 -3.93 11.17
CA SER A 152 -4.13 -5.32 11.21
C SER A 152 -3.32 -5.73 9.98
N ARG A 153 -3.67 -5.22 8.79
CA ARG A 153 -2.88 -5.41 7.56
C ARG A 153 -1.52 -4.70 7.65
N LEU A 154 -1.51 -3.44 8.08
CA LEU A 154 -0.27 -2.66 8.22
C LEU A 154 0.67 -3.20 9.31
N GLN A 155 0.14 -3.82 10.37
CA GLN A 155 0.94 -4.50 11.41
C GLN A 155 1.78 -5.65 10.86
N GLN A 156 1.40 -6.23 9.71
CA GLN A 156 2.15 -7.30 9.07
C GLN A 156 3.40 -6.80 8.35
N LEU A 157 3.55 -5.48 8.16
CA LEU A 157 4.75 -4.91 7.55
C LEU A 157 5.90 -4.86 8.58
N PRO A 158 7.07 -5.46 8.27
CA PRO A 158 8.26 -5.28 9.08
C PRO A 158 8.62 -3.79 9.22
N ARG A 159 8.97 -3.37 10.44
CA ARG A 159 9.46 -2.02 10.69
C ARG A 159 10.94 -1.94 10.33
N ALA A 160 11.31 -0.92 9.57
CA ALA A 160 12.71 -0.58 9.40
C ALA A 160 13.27 0.04 10.69
N VAL A 161 14.40 -0.47 11.15
CA VAL A 161 15.20 0.12 12.24
C VAL A 161 15.95 1.35 11.71
#